data_AF-A0A1F9A6B7-F1
#
_entry.id   AF-A0A1F9A6B7-F1
#
_cell.length_a   1.000
_cell.length_b   1.000
_cell.length_c   1.000
_cell.angle_alpha   90.00
_cell.angle_beta   90.00
_cell.angle_gamma   90.00
#
_symmetry.space_group_name_H-M   'P 1'
#
loop_
_entity.id
_entity.type
_entity.pdbx_description
1 polymer ?
#
loop_
_entity_poly.entity_id
_entity_poly.type
_entity_poly.pdbx_seq_one_letter_code
_entity_poly.pdbx_strand_id
1 'polypeptide(L)'
;MTVSPDHPLAYYSAFQLGNLQVREKNWAEAIHYYSLVLRANVSEWLGETYFRLGEVFCQQEKYEKAFTNFETAMGYLTENSPWFFLAHLELGNLQRRWERYDEAKQSYKTILDHSKDEDLRNAARELLNRIDSSGRGRTS
;
A
#
# COMPACT_ATOMS: atom_id res chain seq x y z
N MET A 1 9.36 -22.33 27.41
CA MET A 1 8.58 -22.81 26.25
C MET A 1 9.15 -22.14 25.02
N THR A 2 9.96 -22.86 24.25
CA THR A 2 10.56 -22.39 23.00
C THR A 2 9.51 -22.50 21.91
N VAL A 3 8.91 -21.38 21.51
CA VAL A 3 8.05 -21.34 20.33
C VAL A 3 8.94 -21.64 19.13
N SER A 4 8.69 -22.74 18.42
CA SER A 4 9.48 -23.10 17.25
C SER A 4 9.46 -21.97 16.21
N PRO A 5 10.58 -21.69 15.52
CA PRO A 5 10.69 -20.62 14.52
C PRO A 5 9.64 -20.66 13.39
N ASP A 6 9.03 -21.83 13.14
CA ASP A 6 7.99 -22.06 12.14
C ASP A 6 6.55 -21.96 12.66
N HIS A 7 6.33 -21.37 13.84
CA HIS A 7 4.98 -21.23 14.37
C HIS A 7 4.28 -19.99 13.77
N PRO A 8 3.09 -20.11 13.14
CA PRO A 8 2.35 -18.98 12.56
C PRO A 8 2.14 -17.79 13.51
N LEU A 9 2.03 -18.05 14.81
CA LEU A 9 1.94 -17.01 15.85
C LEU A 9 3.19 -16.12 15.96
N ALA A 10 4.36 -16.59 15.57
CA ALA A 10 5.59 -15.80 15.60
C ALA A 10 5.54 -14.67 14.57
N TYR A 11 5.03 -14.96 13.36
CA TYR A 11 4.89 -13.96 12.29
C TYR A 11 3.75 -12.98 12.58
N TYR A 12 2.62 -13.46 13.11
CA TYR A 12 1.56 -12.59 13.60
C TYR A 12 2.08 -11.60 14.64
N SER A 13 2.84 -12.09 15.64
CA SER A 13 3.40 -11.24 16.69
C SER A 13 4.41 -10.24 16.13
N ALA A 14 5.29 -10.66 15.23
CA ALA A 14 6.22 -9.76 14.55
C ALA A 14 5.48 -8.68 13.75
N PHE A 15 4.41 -9.05 13.05
CA PHE A 15 3.58 -8.11 12.31
C PHE A 15 2.93 -7.05 13.24
N GLN A 16 2.38 -7.48 14.38
CA GLN A 16 1.81 -6.55 15.36
C GLN A 16 2.87 -5.64 15.99
N LEU A 17 4.07 -6.15 16.24
CA LEU A 17 5.20 -5.33 16.68
C LEU A 17 5.59 -4.31 15.60
N GLY A 18 5.62 -4.70 14.32
CA GLY A 18 5.80 -3.78 13.21
C GLY A 18 4.77 -2.64 13.24
N ASN A 19 3.49 -2.97 13.37
CA ASN A 19 2.39 -1.99 13.48
C ASN A 19 2.57 -1.04 14.66
N LEU A 20 3.00 -1.56 15.82
CA LEU A 20 3.27 -0.74 17.00
C LEU A 20 4.41 0.24 16.73
N GLN A 21 5.51 -0.21 16.14
CA GLN A 21 6.65 0.66 15.82
C GLN A 21 6.30 1.74 14.78
N VAL A 22 5.39 1.44 13.83
CA VAL A 22 4.83 2.46 12.93
C VAL A 22 4.12 3.57 13.71
N ARG A 23 3.31 3.22 14.73
CA ARG A 23 2.60 4.20 15.57
C ARG A 23 3.57 5.07 16.37
N GLU A 24 4.65 4.48 16.85
CA GLU A 24 5.74 5.17 17.55
C GLU A 24 6.68 5.95 16.59
N LYS A 25 6.46 5.88 15.27
CA LYS A 25 7.33 6.45 14.23
C LYS A 25 8.76 5.92 14.24
N ASN A 26 8.97 4.76 14.84
CA ASN A 26 10.24 4.03 14.86
C ASN A 26 10.38 3.23 13.56
N TRP A 27 10.71 3.93 12.48
CA TRP A 27 10.69 3.35 11.13
C TRP A 27 11.68 2.20 10.95
N ALA A 28 12.84 2.26 11.60
CA ALA A 28 13.86 1.21 11.49
C ALA A 28 13.36 -0.10 12.11
N GLU A 29 12.77 -0.03 13.30
CA GLU A 29 12.20 -1.17 14.01
C GLU A 29 10.96 -1.70 13.30
N ALA A 30 10.09 -0.82 12.76
CA ALA A 30 8.96 -1.24 11.94
C ALA A 30 9.41 -2.09 10.73
N ILE A 31 10.41 -1.58 9.98
CA ILE A 31 10.99 -2.31 8.84
C ILE A 31 11.63 -3.63 9.31
N HIS A 32 12.34 -3.63 10.44
CA HIS A 32 12.93 -4.84 11.00
C HIS A 32 11.87 -5.91 11.24
N TYR A 33 10.80 -5.59 11.96
CA TYR A 33 9.75 -6.54 12.27
C TYR A 33 8.99 -7.03 11.03
N TYR A 34 8.66 -6.14 10.09
CA TYR A 34 8.07 -6.58 8.82
C TYR A 34 9.01 -7.47 8.01
N SER A 35 10.34 -7.23 8.06
CA SER A 35 11.30 -8.12 7.39
C SER A 35 11.31 -9.54 7.98
N LEU A 36 11.03 -9.69 9.27
CA LEU A 36 10.87 -11.02 9.89
C LEU A 36 9.64 -11.74 9.36
N VAL A 37 8.53 -11.02 9.15
CA VAL A 37 7.32 -11.57 8.54
C VAL A 37 7.59 -12.02 7.09
N LEU A 38 8.28 -11.20 6.30
CA LEU A 38 8.60 -11.54 4.91
C LEU A 38 9.55 -12.74 4.78
N ARG A 39 10.50 -12.91 5.71
CA ARG A 39 11.40 -14.08 5.72
C ARG A 39 10.68 -15.41 5.88
N ALA A 40 9.52 -15.41 6.52
CA ALA A 40 8.67 -16.58 6.66
C ALA A 40 8.12 -17.08 5.33
N ASN A 41 8.02 -16.19 4.34
CA ASN A 41 7.47 -16.45 3.01
C ASN A 41 6.07 -17.10 3.03
N VAL A 42 5.23 -16.72 4.01
CA VAL A 42 3.85 -17.19 4.12
C VAL A 42 2.95 -16.29 3.28
N SER A 43 2.43 -16.82 2.17
CA SER A 43 1.71 -16.06 1.14
C SER A 43 0.64 -15.10 1.67
N GLU A 44 -0.16 -15.53 2.66
CA GLU A 44 -1.25 -14.70 3.22
C GLU A 44 -0.75 -13.39 3.86
N TRP A 45 0.49 -13.38 4.36
CA TRP A 45 1.07 -12.23 5.04
C TRP A 45 1.84 -11.31 4.10
N LEU A 46 2.26 -11.81 2.93
CA LEU A 46 3.16 -11.07 2.04
C LEU A 46 2.51 -9.80 1.51
N GLY A 47 1.29 -9.89 0.97
CA GLY A 47 0.59 -8.75 0.39
C GLY A 47 0.41 -7.60 1.38
N GLU A 48 -0.18 -7.88 2.55
CA GLU A 48 -0.38 -6.85 3.58
C GLU A 48 0.94 -6.31 4.14
N THR A 49 1.94 -7.17 4.33
CA THR A 49 3.25 -6.73 4.86
C THR A 49 3.98 -5.80 3.89
N TYR A 50 3.99 -6.13 2.60
CA TYR A 50 4.54 -5.22 1.59
C TYR A 50 3.77 -3.91 1.50
N PHE A 51 2.43 -3.94 1.61
CA PHE A 51 1.64 -2.72 1.66
C PHE A 51 2.06 -1.82 2.84
N ARG A 52 2.18 -2.38 4.05
CA ARG A 52 2.61 -1.63 5.24
C ARG A 52 4.03 -1.08 5.13
N LEU A 53 4.94 -1.82 4.50
CA LEU A 53 6.27 -1.30 4.18
C LEU A 53 6.20 -0.11 3.21
N GLY A 54 5.30 -0.18 2.23
CA GLY A 54 4.99 0.94 1.33
C GLY A 54 4.58 2.19 2.10
N GLU A 55 3.63 2.06 3.03
CA GLU A 55 3.21 3.16 3.91
C GLU A 55 4.38 3.74 4.72
N VAL A 56 5.20 2.87 5.32
CA VAL A 56 6.39 3.27 6.09
C VAL A 56 7.39 4.04 5.23
N PHE A 57 7.56 3.67 3.95
CA PHE A 57 8.42 4.41 3.04
C PHE A 57 7.81 5.74 2.60
N CYS A 58 6.48 5.82 2.43
CA CYS A 58 5.78 7.08 2.20
C CYS A 58 5.98 8.06 3.37
N GLN A 59 5.89 7.59 4.63
CA GLN A 59 6.13 8.42 5.82
C GLN A 59 7.57 8.94 5.92
N GLN A 60 8.52 8.26 5.26
CA GLN A 60 9.92 8.68 5.15
C GLN A 60 10.21 9.46 3.86
N GLU A 61 9.19 9.81 3.08
CA GLU A 61 9.30 10.47 1.77
C GLU A 61 10.15 9.69 0.74
N LYS A 62 10.31 8.39 0.94
CA LYS A 62 11.03 7.48 0.04
C LYS A 62 10.06 6.90 -0.99
N TYR A 63 9.51 7.76 -1.83
CA TYR A 63 8.37 7.45 -2.69
C TYR A 63 8.64 6.34 -3.71
N GLU A 64 9.85 6.25 -4.26
CA GLU A 64 10.21 5.18 -5.20
C GLU A 64 10.22 3.81 -4.50
N LYS A 65 10.72 3.75 -3.26
CA LYS A 65 10.67 2.52 -2.45
C LYS A 65 9.23 2.17 -2.08
N ALA A 66 8.42 3.17 -1.74
CA ALA A 66 7.02 2.96 -1.44
C ALA A 66 6.28 2.34 -2.64
N PHE A 67 6.49 2.92 -3.83
CA PHE A 67 5.91 2.42 -5.07
C PHE A 67 6.27 0.96 -5.35
N THR A 68 7.55 0.60 -5.29
CA THR A 68 7.98 -0.80 -5.47
C THR A 68 7.34 -1.75 -4.45
N ASN A 69 7.18 -1.32 -3.20
CA ASN A 69 6.52 -2.14 -2.18
C ASN A 69 5.02 -2.29 -2.44
N PHE A 70 4.32 -1.24 -2.89
CA PHE A 70 2.91 -1.35 -3.26
C PHE A 70 2.69 -2.22 -4.51
N GLU A 71 3.54 -2.11 -5.54
CA GLU A 71 3.49 -3.01 -6.70
C GLU A 71 3.75 -4.47 -6.29
N THR A 72 4.74 -4.69 -5.43
CA THR A 72 5.03 -6.03 -4.90
C THR A 72 3.84 -6.56 -4.11
N ALA A 73 3.20 -5.72 -3.28
CA ALA A 73 2.00 -6.09 -2.54
C ALA A 73 0.88 -6.56 -3.48
N MET A 74 0.62 -5.82 -4.57
CA MET A 74 -0.39 -6.21 -5.56
C MET A 74 -0.18 -7.61 -6.14
N GLY A 75 1.08 -8.04 -6.32
CA GLY A 75 1.40 -9.39 -6.80
C GLY A 75 0.98 -10.52 -5.85
N TYR A 76 0.74 -10.22 -4.57
CA TYR A 76 0.31 -11.20 -3.56
C TYR A 76 -1.12 -11.01 -3.08
N LEU A 77 -1.79 -9.92 -3.48
CA LEU A 77 -3.14 -9.58 -3.04
C LEU A 77 -4.19 -10.14 -4.02
N THR A 78 -5.32 -10.57 -3.47
CA THR A 78 -6.47 -10.95 -4.30
C THR A 78 -7.21 -9.71 -4.77
N GLU A 79 -7.71 -9.70 -6.01
CA GLU A 79 -8.36 -8.53 -6.64
C GLU A 79 -9.68 -8.08 -5.98
N ASN A 80 -10.16 -8.83 -4.99
CA ASN A 80 -11.32 -8.49 -4.16
C ASN A 80 -10.95 -8.05 -2.73
N SER A 81 -9.67 -8.04 -2.39
CA SER A 81 -9.18 -7.65 -1.07
C SER A 81 -9.25 -6.14 -0.89
N PRO A 82 -9.65 -5.63 0.30
CA PRO A 82 -9.54 -4.21 0.60
C PRO A 82 -8.13 -3.66 0.39
N TRP A 83 -7.10 -4.45 0.72
CA TRP A 83 -5.70 -4.09 0.51
C TRP A 83 -5.34 -3.90 -0.97
N PHE A 84 -5.98 -4.65 -1.87
CA PHE A 84 -5.75 -4.51 -3.31
C PHE A 84 -6.20 -3.13 -3.81
N PHE A 85 -7.39 -2.70 -3.38
CA PHE A 85 -7.90 -1.38 -3.74
C PHE A 85 -7.14 -0.24 -3.05
N LEU A 86 -6.69 -0.43 -1.81
CA LEU A 86 -5.82 0.54 -1.12
C LEU A 86 -4.46 0.66 -1.82
N ALA A 87 -3.88 -0.45 -2.29
CA ALA A 87 -2.64 -0.41 -3.07
C ALA A 87 -2.82 0.38 -4.38
N HIS A 88 -3.94 0.18 -5.09
CA HIS A 88 -4.28 1.01 -6.26
C HIS A 88 -4.40 2.50 -5.90
N LEU A 89 -5.00 2.83 -4.75
CA LEU A 89 -5.14 4.22 -4.32
C LEU A 89 -3.77 4.87 -4.11
N GLU A 90 -2.88 4.19 -3.37
CA GLU A 90 -1.54 4.69 -3.07
C GLU A 90 -0.65 4.78 -4.31
N LEU A 91 -0.67 3.76 -5.18
CA LEU A 91 0.03 3.81 -6.47
C LEU A 91 -0.47 4.97 -7.33
N GLY A 92 -1.79 5.15 -7.42
CA GLY A 92 -2.39 6.27 -8.14
C GLY A 92 -1.97 7.64 -7.58
N ASN A 93 -1.86 7.76 -6.25
CA ASN A 93 -1.39 8.97 -5.58
C ASN A 93 0.07 9.29 -5.93
N LEU A 94 0.94 8.27 -5.92
CA LEU A 94 2.35 8.41 -6.29
C LEU A 94 2.51 8.74 -7.78
N GLN A 95 1.78 8.04 -8.67
CA GLN A 95 1.75 8.32 -10.11
C GLN A 95 1.31 9.76 -10.39
N ARG A 96 0.26 10.22 -9.71
CA ARG A 96 -0.22 11.62 -9.83
C ARG A 96 0.85 12.61 -9.37
N ARG A 97 1.56 12.32 -8.28
CA ARG A 97 2.67 13.17 -7.78
C ARG A 97 3.79 13.27 -8.82
N TRP A 98 4.06 12.21 -9.57
CA TRP A 98 5.03 12.20 -10.67
C TRP A 98 4.45 12.67 -12.02
N GLU A 99 3.28 13.29 -12.02
CA GLU A 99 2.57 13.75 -13.22
C GLU A 99 2.24 12.65 -14.24
N ARG A 100 2.29 11.38 -13.84
CA ARG A 100 1.86 10.23 -14.65
C ARG A 100 0.35 10.08 -14.57
N TYR A 101 -0.34 11.07 -15.12
CA TYR A 101 -1.78 11.23 -14.94
C TYR A 101 -2.60 10.08 -15.54
N ASP A 102 -2.18 9.51 -16.66
CA ASP A 102 -2.91 8.40 -17.29
C ASP A 102 -2.86 7.13 -16.44
N GLU A 103 -1.68 6.79 -15.90
CA GLU A 103 -1.50 5.68 -14.96
C GLU A 103 -2.31 5.91 -13.67
N ALA A 104 -2.24 7.12 -13.11
CA ALA A 104 -3.02 7.48 -11.92
C ALA A 104 -4.52 7.35 -12.16
N LYS A 105 -5.02 7.81 -13.30
CA LYS A 105 -6.43 7.66 -13.68
C LYS A 105 -6.83 6.19 -13.78
N GLN A 106 -5.97 5.35 -14.36
CA GLN A 106 -6.26 3.92 -14.44
C GLN A 106 -6.37 3.29 -13.05
N SER A 107 -5.44 3.60 -12.14
CA SER A 107 -5.47 3.12 -10.76
C SER A 107 -6.76 3.50 -10.03
N TYR A 108 -7.21 4.75 -10.16
CA TYR A 108 -8.47 5.20 -9.53
C TYR A 108 -9.72 4.60 -10.19
N LYS A 109 -9.71 4.39 -11.51
CA LYS A 109 -10.82 3.72 -12.21
C LYS A 109 -11.01 2.28 -11.73
N THR A 110 -9.93 1.53 -11.55
CA THR A 110 -10.00 0.17 -11.00
C THR A 110 -10.75 0.13 -9.66
N ILE A 111 -10.53 1.12 -8.79
CA ILE A 111 -11.27 1.24 -7.52
C ILE A 111 -12.75 1.51 -7.78
N LEU A 112 -13.08 2.46 -8.66
CA LEU A 112 -14.47 2.81 -8.97
C LEU A 112 -15.26 1.65 -9.56
N ASP A 113 -14.63 0.86 -10.42
CA ASP A 113 -15.28 -0.18 -11.19
C ASP A 113 -15.46 -1.48 -10.38
N HIS A 114 -14.58 -1.75 -9.41
CA HIS A 114 -14.50 -3.05 -8.75
C HIS A 114 -14.65 -3.03 -7.21
N SER A 115 -14.35 -1.92 -6.53
CA SER A 115 -14.50 -1.84 -5.08
C SER A 115 -15.96 -1.72 -4.67
N LYS A 116 -16.35 -2.46 -3.62
CA LYS A 116 -17.65 -2.32 -2.96
C LYS A 116 -17.63 -1.29 -1.82
N ASP A 117 -16.46 -0.76 -1.49
CA ASP A 117 -16.28 0.26 -0.46
C ASP A 117 -16.62 1.65 -1.03
N GLU A 118 -17.71 2.23 -0.55
CA GLU A 118 -18.20 3.53 -1.02
C GLU A 118 -17.28 4.69 -0.64
N ASP A 119 -16.63 4.64 0.52
CA ASP A 119 -15.70 5.69 0.96
C ASP A 119 -14.47 5.71 0.05
N LEU A 120 -13.94 4.52 -0.25
CA LEU A 120 -12.80 4.38 -1.16
C LEU A 120 -13.16 4.81 -2.58
N ARG A 121 -14.37 4.48 -3.05
CA ARG A 121 -14.88 4.96 -4.35
C ARG A 121 -15.06 6.47 -4.38
N ASN A 122 -15.58 7.07 -3.32
CA ASN A 122 -15.73 8.53 -3.24
C ASN A 122 -14.35 9.22 -3.29
N ALA A 123 -13.37 8.70 -2.54
CA ALA A 123 -11.99 9.19 -2.59
C ALA A 123 -11.39 9.09 -4.01
N ALA A 124 -11.53 7.94 -4.68
CA ALA A 124 -11.06 7.75 -6.05
C ALA A 124 -11.72 8.73 -7.05
N ARG A 125 -13.02 9.00 -6.89
CA ARG A 125 -13.76 9.97 -7.73
C ARG A 125 -13.23 11.39 -7.56
N GLU A 126 -12.98 11.81 -6.33
CA GLU A 126 -12.41 13.12 -6.05
C GLU A 126 -11.01 13.27 -6.66
N LEU A 127 -10.16 12.25 -6.51
CA LEU A 127 -8.81 12.25 -7.05
C LEU A 127 -8.79 12.32 -8.59
N LEU A 128 -9.71 11.61 -9.26
CA LEU A 128 -9.90 11.72 -10.71
C LEU A 128 -10.31 13.13 -11.13
N ASN A 129 -11.29 13.73 -10.45
CA ASN A 129 -11.75 15.09 -10.74
C ASN A 129 -10.62 16.13 -10.56
N ARG A 130 -9.72 15.93 -9.59
CA ARG A 130 -8.55 16.80 -9.39
C ARG A 130 -7.57 16.72 -10.57
N ILE A 131 -7.38 15.54 -11.16
CA ILE A 131 -6.54 15.40 -12.37
C ILE A 131 -7.19 16.11 -13.56
N ASP A 132 -8.49 15.88 -13.80
CA ASP A 132 -9.20 16.44 -14.96
C ASP A 132 -9.37 17.96 -14.90
N SER A 133 -9.44 18.54 -13.69
CA SER A 133 -9.44 19.99 -13.51
C SER A 133 -8.05 20.60 -13.71
N SER A 134 -6.98 19.92 -13.29
CA SER A 134 -5.60 20.38 -13.49
C SER A 134 -5.19 20.38 -14.97
N GLY A 135 -5.72 19.46 -15.78
CA GLY A 135 -5.47 19.41 -17.23
C GLY A 135 -6.16 20.51 -18.02
N ARG A 136 -7.32 21.01 -17.58
CA ARG A 136 -8.07 22.09 -18.25
C ARG A 136 -7.43 23.48 -18.13
N GLY A 137 -6.48 23.67 -17.22
CA GLY A 137 -5.77 24.94 -17.03
C GLY A 137 -4.48 25.08 -17.85
N ARG A 138 -4.04 24.03 -18.56
CA ARG A 138 -2.78 24.04 -19.36
C ARG A 138 -3.01 24.28 -20.86
N THR A 139 -4.27 24.49 -21.27
CA THR A 139 -4.65 24.88 -22.63
C THR A 139 -5.06 26.36 -22.63
N SER A 140 -4.08 27.27 -22.66
CA SER A 140 -4.28 28.71 -22.91
C SER A 140 -3.00 29.29 -23.49
#